data_AF-A0A1U7HC48-F1
#
_entry.id   AF-A0A1U7HC48-F1
#
_cell.length_a   1.000
_cell.length_b   1.000
_cell.length_c   1.000
_cell.angle_alpha   90.00
_cell.angle_beta   90.00
_cell.angle_gamma   90.00
#
_symmetry.space_group_name_H-M   'P 1'
#
loop_
_entity.id
_entity.type
_entity.pdbx_description
1 polymer ?
#
loop_
_entity_poly.entity_id
_entity_poly.type
_entity_poly.pdbx_seq_one_letter_code
_entity_poly.pdbx_strand_id
1 'polypeptide(L)'
;MPQRELLIDRPFEFKSERASYGSSPAVQGEEVLTNVTPQLSTSRNETQHIEKFNRKRLYIGCRTEELERIADSEWNNPHILSELHYELQFRTRKKARTLLLRISERLTALKGTKTLVQSTTTATTKIESQELSGDIFKYQEGLLKLYGYKVGVNGLPENQRRQILNQIFLYPLRSIDNVSYLNEWGQPGTAKRLKKLAESIAAFTRNAKRHNTGAYNKAIQEWEADLAYLKRTYYNERFDFHWPQTGISRL
;
A
#
# COMPACT_ATOMS: atom_id res chain seq x y z
N MET A 1 43.32 -28.36 32.85
CA MET A 1 44.52 -27.49 32.97
C MET A 1 45.68 -28.23 32.34
N PRO A 2 46.47 -27.60 31.47
CA PRO A 2 47.11 -26.31 31.75
C PRO A 2 46.61 -25.13 30.90
N GLN A 3 46.75 -23.96 31.53
CA GLN A 3 46.54 -22.61 31.03
C GLN A 3 47.71 -22.13 30.16
N ARG A 4 47.41 -21.11 29.33
CA ARG A 4 48.13 -19.82 29.10
C ARG A 4 47.67 -19.32 27.71
N GLU A 5 47.34 -18.07 27.44
CA GLU A 5 47.46 -16.81 28.16
C GLU A 5 46.52 -15.80 27.47
N LEU A 6 45.99 -14.87 28.26
CA LEU A 6 45.26 -13.69 27.80
C LEU A 6 46.28 -12.65 27.28
N LEU A 7 45.98 -12.00 26.14
CA LEU A 7 46.52 -10.67 25.87
C LEU A 7 45.41 -9.73 25.41
N ILE A 8 45.44 -8.57 26.05
CA ILE A 8 44.41 -7.53 26.21
C ILE A 8 44.60 -6.44 25.14
N ASP A 9 43.46 -5.83 24.74
CA ASP A 9 43.20 -4.50 24.17
C ASP A 9 44.23 -3.80 23.26
N ARG A 10 43.75 -3.33 22.09
CA ARG A 10 43.37 -1.91 21.91
C ARG A 10 42.74 -1.60 20.52
N PRO A 11 41.94 -0.51 20.43
CA PRO A 11 41.06 -0.19 19.31
C PRO A 11 41.78 0.57 18.19
N PHE A 12 41.30 0.39 16.97
CA PHE A 12 41.76 1.10 15.78
C PHE A 12 40.99 2.44 15.65
N GLU A 13 41.59 3.53 16.15
CA GLU A 13 41.26 4.90 15.74
C GLU A 13 42.03 5.23 14.46
N PHE A 14 41.34 5.75 13.44
CA PHE A 14 41.99 6.50 12.36
C PHE A 14 41.31 7.84 12.14
N LYS A 15 42.16 8.84 11.95
CA LYS A 15 41.96 10.27 12.19
C LYS A 15 41.19 10.97 11.07
N SER A 16 40.48 12.02 11.47
CA SER A 16 39.91 13.05 10.62
C SER A 16 41.01 14.00 10.14
N GLU A 17 41.11 14.21 8.83
CA GLU A 17 41.94 15.25 8.22
C GLU A 17 41.03 16.38 7.71
N ARG A 18 41.20 17.57 8.30
CA ARG A 18 40.76 18.85 7.76
C ARG A 18 41.83 19.35 6.78
N ALA A 19 41.41 19.87 5.64
CA ALA A 19 42.16 20.85 4.89
C ALA A 19 41.27 22.09 4.66
N SER A 20 41.84 23.26 4.90
CA SER A 20 41.22 24.57 4.77
C SER A 20 41.97 25.43 3.76
N TYR A 21 41.22 26.35 3.15
CA TYR A 21 41.60 27.61 2.50
C TYR A 21 42.17 27.62 1.06
N GLY A 22 41.68 28.61 0.32
CA GLY A 22 42.10 29.05 -1.02
C GLY A 22 40.89 29.43 -1.88
N SER A 23 40.20 30.52 -1.56
CA SER A 23 40.28 31.84 -2.22
C SER A 23 39.80 31.89 -3.68
N SER A 24 38.75 32.69 -3.87
CA SER A 24 38.14 33.18 -5.11
C SER A 24 39.09 34.08 -5.91
N PRO A 25 38.81 34.33 -7.20
CA PRO A 25 38.26 35.64 -7.52
C PRO A 25 37.11 35.65 -8.53
N ALA A 26 36.34 36.74 -8.43
CA ALA A 26 35.19 37.11 -9.24
C ALA A 26 35.58 37.63 -10.64
N VAL A 27 34.68 37.42 -11.61
CA VAL A 27 34.53 38.29 -12.79
C VAL A 27 33.04 38.52 -13.04
N GLN A 28 32.73 39.80 -13.28
CA GLN A 28 31.44 40.44 -13.44
C GLN A 28 30.85 40.23 -14.85
N GLY A 29 29.53 40.36 -14.97
CA GLY A 29 28.79 40.48 -16.22
C GLY A 29 27.31 40.76 -15.94
N GLU A 30 26.96 42.05 -15.90
CA GLU A 30 25.59 42.57 -15.90
C GLU A 30 25.04 42.63 -17.34
N GLU A 31 23.73 42.36 -17.51
CA GLU A 31 22.77 43.06 -18.42
C GLU A 31 21.39 42.34 -18.32
N VAL A 32 20.41 42.86 -17.58
CA VAL A 32 19.34 43.84 -17.93
C VAL A 32 18.16 43.27 -18.77
N LEU A 33 17.00 43.33 -18.12
CA LEU A 33 15.57 43.25 -18.51
C LEU A 33 15.17 43.11 -19.99
N THR A 34 14.16 42.26 -20.25
CA THR A 34 12.81 42.70 -20.70
C THR A 34 11.73 41.64 -20.44
N ASN A 35 10.56 42.10 -19.97
CA ASN A 35 9.31 41.34 -19.83
C ASN A 35 8.60 41.23 -21.18
N VAL A 36 8.16 40.03 -21.61
CA VAL A 36 6.97 39.82 -22.44
C VAL A 36 6.39 38.40 -22.20
N THR A 37 5.15 38.34 -21.70
CA THR A 37 4.14 37.27 -21.96
C THR A 37 3.18 37.88 -23.02
N PRO A 38 2.38 37.15 -23.84
CA PRO A 38 1.85 35.79 -23.64
C PRO A 38 1.66 34.89 -24.90
N GLN A 39 1.23 33.65 -24.62
CA GLN A 39 0.33 32.76 -25.40
C GLN A 39 0.91 31.44 -25.97
N LEU A 40 0.41 30.34 -25.37
CA LEU A 40 -0.42 29.31 -26.01
C LEU A 40 0.13 28.58 -27.25
N SER A 41 0.59 27.33 -27.09
CA SER A 41 -0.22 26.15 -27.44
C SER A 41 0.61 24.85 -27.51
N THR A 42 -0.01 23.78 -27.01
CA THR A 42 0.12 22.35 -27.38
C THR A 42 1.46 21.63 -27.18
N SER A 43 1.54 20.82 -26.12
CA SER A 43 1.76 19.38 -26.33
C SER A 43 1.12 18.57 -25.21
N ARG A 44 0.21 17.71 -25.64
CA ARG A 44 -0.66 16.85 -24.84
C ARG A 44 0.06 15.50 -24.75
N ASN A 45 0.06 14.90 -23.57
CA ASN A 45 0.43 13.51 -23.26
C ASN A 45 1.88 13.25 -22.85
N GLU A 46 2.31 13.65 -21.64
CA GLU A 46 3.39 12.93 -20.93
C GLU A 46 3.56 13.35 -19.45
N THR A 47 2.47 13.39 -18.66
CA THR A 47 2.64 13.59 -17.19
C THR A 47 1.41 13.15 -16.38
N GLN A 48 1.07 11.86 -16.41
CA GLN A 48 -0.02 11.33 -15.56
C GLN A 48 0.37 10.19 -14.62
N HIS A 49 1.66 9.89 -14.44
CA HIS A 49 2.03 8.66 -13.71
C HIS A 49 2.96 8.80 -12.50
N ILE A 50 3.22 10.01 -11.98
CA ILE A 50 4.15 10.17 -10.83
C ILE A 50 3.60 10.98 -9.62
N GLU A 51 2.44 11.64 -9.70
CA GLU A 51 1.93 12.44 -8.57
C GLU A 51 0.79 11.80 -7.75
N LYS A 52 1.02 10.67 -7.08
CA LYS A 52 0.04 10.13 -6.10
C LYS A 52 0.64 9.73 -4.75
N PHE A 53 1.78 10.32 -4.37
CA PHE A 53 2.50 10.04 -3.14
C PHE A 53 2.71 11.27 -2.24
N ASN A 54 1.65 12.03 -1.94
CA ASN A 54 1.50 12.79 -0.69
C ASN A 54 0.09 13.40 -0.62
N ARG A 55 -0.97 12.60 -0.42
CA ARG A 55 -2.31 13.20 -0.31
C ARG A 55 -2.41 13.92 1.03
N LYS A 56 -2.14 15.23 1.02
CA LYS A 56 -2.58 16.15 2.07
C LYS A 56 -4.06 15.87 2.35
N ARG A 57 -4.47 15.80 3.61
CA ARG A 57 -5.89 15.74 3.97
C ARG A 57 -6.53 17.09 3.65
N LEU A 58 -6.89 17.29 2.38
CA LEU A 58 -7.38 18.55 1.83
C LEU A 58 -8.58 19.11 2.61
N TYR A 59 -9.35 18.22 3.23
CA TYR A 59 -10.62 18.52 3.88
C TYR A 59 -10.61 18.34 5.39
N ILE A 60 -9.44 18.20 6.03
CA ILE A 60 -9.34 17.99 7.49
C ILE A 60 -10.01 19.10 8.32
N GLY A 61 -9.93 20.35 7.84
CA GLY A 61 -10.52 21.52 8.50
C GLY A 61 -11.96 21.84 8.10
N CYS A 62 -12.48 21.22 7.04
CA CYS A 62 -13.82 21.52 6.52
C CYS A 62 -14.91 20.90 7.40
N ARG A 63 -16.03 21.60 7.60
CA ARG A 63 -17.17 21.03 8.34
C ARG A 63 -17.93 20.01 7.49
N THR A 64 -18.67 19.11 8.11
CA THR A 64 -19.40 18.05 7.38
C THR A 64 -20.42 18.64 6.40
N GLU A 65 -21.05 19.76 6.77
CA GLU A 65 -22.00 20.51 5.93
C GLU A 65 -21.33 21.09 4.69
N GLU A 66 -20.05 21.44 4.79
CA GLU A 66 -19.27 21.94 3.67
C GLU A 66 -18.87 20.81 2.72
N LEU A 67 -18.49 19.65 3.27
CA LEU A 67 -18.25 18.44 2.46
C LEU A 67 -19.51 17.98 1.73
N GLU A 68 -20.67 18.10 2.35
CA GLU A 68 -21.97 17.80 1.74
C GLU A 68 -22.23 18.73 0.54
N ARG A 69 -22.04 20.05 0.71
CA ARG A 69 -22.18 21.02 -0.38
C ARG A 69 -21.21 20.74 -1.53
N ILE A 70 -19.94 20.43 -1.24
CA ILE A 70 -18.95 20.08 -2.27
C ILE A 70 -19.38 18.80 -2.99
N ALA A 71 -19.83 17.77 -2.25
CA ALA A 71 -20.31 16.53 -2.85
C ALA A 71 -21.49 16.79 -3.78
N ASP A 72 -22.48 17.59 -3.37
CA ASP A 72 -23.64 17.89 -4.18
C ASP A 72 -23.27 18.70 -5.45
N SER A 73 -22.32 19.63 -5.37
CA SER A 73 -21.83 20.39 -6.54
C SER A 73 -20.98 19.54 -7.50
N GLU A 74 -20.24 18.57 -6.97
CA GLU A 74 -19.27 17.75 -7.71
C GLU A 74 -19.73 16.27 -7.81
N TRP A 75 -21.04 16.03 -7.84
CA TRP A 75 -21.65 14.69 -7.68
C TRP A 75 -21.32 13.68 -8.78
N ASN A 76 -20.74 14.15 -9.88
CA ASN A 76 -20.31 13.34 -11.02
C ASN A 76 -18.79 13.25 -11.15
N ASN A 77 -18.04 13.91 -10.26
CA ASN A 77 -16.59 13.96 -10.31
C ASN A 77 -16.00 12.85 -9.42
N PRO A 78 -15.60 11.69 -9.98
CA PRO A 78 -15.14 10.56 -9.18
C PRO A 78 -13.87 10.89 -8.38
N HIS A 79 -13.07 11.87 -8.82
CA HIS A 79 -11.88 12.28 -8.10
C HIS A 79 -12.25 13.03 -6.82
N ILE A 80 -13.07 14.08 -6.90
CA ILE A 80 -13.52 14.85 -5.74
C ILE A 80 -14.27 13.94 -4.76
N LEU A 81 -15.19 13.12 -5.26
CA LEU A 81 -15.91 12.15 -4.43
C LEU A 81 -14.98 11.16 -3.73
N SER A 82 -13.87 10.74 -4.36
CA SER A 82 -12.88 9.88 -3.71
C SER A 82 -12.10 10.57 -2.59
N GLU A 83 -11.78 11.86 -2.75
CA GLU A 83 -11.10 12.65 -1.71
C GLU A 83 -12.04 12.92 -0.52
N LEU A 84 -13.31 13.24 -0.79
CA LEU A 84 -14.33 13.38 0.25
C LEU A 84 -14.58 12.07 0.98
N HIS A 85 -14.70 10.95 0.26
CA HIS A 85 -14.86 9.62 0.84
C HIS A 85 -13.68 9.26 1.74
N TYR A 86 -12.44 9.59 1.34
CA TYR A 86 -11.26 9.40 2.17
C TYR A 86 -11.32 10.22 3.46
N GLU A 87 -11.66 11.51 3.40
CA GLU A 87 -11.76 12.36 4.60
C GLU A 87 -12.87 11.89 5.55
N LEU A 88 -14.03 11.50 5.02
CA LEU A 88 -15.19 11.10 5.82
C LEU A 88 -14.98 9.79 6.59
N GLN A 89 -14.02 8.94 6.18
CA GLN A 89 -13.65 7.72 6.92
C GLN A 89 -13.12 8.00 8.33
N PHE A 90 -12.55 9.18 8.56
CA PHE A 90 -11.99 9.57 9.86
C PHE A 90 -13.01 10.29 10.76
N ARG A 91 -14.27 10.46 10.31
CA ARG A 91 -15.30 11.20 11.04
C ARG A 91 -16.31 10.27 11.69
N THR A 92 -16.58 10.50 12.96
CA THR A 92 -17.45 9.61 13.78
C THR A 92 -18.90 10.07 13.86
N ARG A 93 -19.20 11.34 13.53
CA ARG A 93 -20.55 11.92 13.62
C ARG A 93 -21.52 11.23 12.65
N LYS A 94 -22.76 11.00 13.09
CA LYS A 94 -23.83 10.33 12.30
C LYS A 94 -24.00 10.92 10.91
N LYS A 95 -24.05 12.25 10.80
CA LYS A 95 -24.20 12.95 9.52
C LYS A 95 -23.05 12.67 8.54
N ALA A 96 -21.81 12.61 9.03
CA ALA A 96 -20.65 12.31 8.19
C ALA A 96 -20.68 10.85 7.69
N ARG A 97 -21.18 9.92 8.51
CA ARG A 97 -21.38 8.53 8.10
C ARG A 97 -22.46 8.38 7.02
N THR A 98 -23.57 9.10 7.16
CA THR A 98 -24.63 9.11 6.13
C THR A 98 -24.09 9.65 4.80
N LEU A 99 -23.33 10.74 4.82
CA LEU A 99 -22.71 11.28 3.62
C LEU A 99 -21.66 10.31 3.02
N LEU A 100 -20.86 9.65 3.86
CA LEU A 100 -19.89 8.64 3.42
C LEU A 100 -20.57 7.50 2.64
N LEU A 101 -21.68 6.98 3.16
CA LEU A 101 -22.45 5.92 2.51
C LEU A 101 -22.98 6.38 1.14
N ARG A 102 -23.64 7.54 1.10
CA ARG A 102 -24.18 8.14 -0.13
C ARG A 102 -23.09 8.33 -1.20
N ILE A 103 -21.92 8.86 -0.81
CA ILE A 103 -20.78 9.05 -1.72
C ILE A 103 -20.23 7.70 -2.19
N SER A 104 -20.18 6.69 -1.31
CA SER A 104 -19.68 5.36 -1.66
C SER A 104 -20.56 4.68 -2.73
N GLU A 105 -21.88 4.79 -2.60
CA GLU A 105 -22.86 4.31 -3.59
C GLU A 105 -22.69 5.03 -4.92
N ARG A 106 -22.46 6.35 -4.89
CA ARG A 106 -22.23 7.13 -6.10
C ARG A 106 -20.95 6.72 -6.83
N LEU A 107 -19.86 6.52 -6.09
CA LEU A 107 -18.61 6.03 -6.66
C LEU A 107 -18.75 4.63 -7.27
N THR A 108 -19.60 3.78 -6.71
CA THR A 108 -19.91 2.48 -7.34
C THR A 108 -20.72 2.64 -8.63
N ALA A 109 -21.72 3.53 -8.65
CA ALA A 109 -22.51 3.81 -9.85
C ALA A 109 -21.65 4.38 -11.00
N LEU A 110 -20.75 5.33 -10.70
CA LEU A 110 -19.85 5.94 -11.69
C LEU A 110 -18.80 4.97 -12.26
N LYS A 111 -18.48 3.90 -11.53
CA LYS A 111 -17.59 2.83 -12.02
C LYS A 111 -18.34 1.83 -12.93
N GLY A 112 -19.62 1.57 -12.65
CA GLY A 112 -20.46 0.70 -13.48
C GLY A 112 -20.81 1.30 -14.84
N THR A 113 -20.91 2.62 -14.95
CA THR A 113 -21.25 3.31 -16.20
C THR A 113 -20.11 3.42 -17.22
N LYS A 114 -18.90 2.95 -16.89
CA LYS A 114 -17.73 3.00 -17.79
C LYS A 114 -17.52 1.71 -18.61
N THR A 115 -18.39 0.72 -18.47
CA THR A 115 -18.35 -0.56 -19.22
C THR A 115 -19.57 -0.69 -20.12
N LEU A 116 -19.79 0.29 -20.99
CA LEU A 116 -20.60 0.15 -22.18
C LEU A 116 -20.04 1.14 -23.20
N VAL A 117 -19.92 0.71 -24.46
CA VAL A 117 -19.41 1.47 -25.64
C VAL A 117 -17.90 1.28 -25.95
N GLN A 118 -17.58 0.13 -26.57
CA GLN A 118 -16.96 -0.01 -27.92
C GLN A 118 -16.43 -1.45 -28.08
N SER A 119 -17.23 -2.36 -28.67
CA SER A 119 -17.23 -2.75 -30.10
C SER A 119 -16.18 -3.83 -30.41
N THR A 120 -16.55 -5.11 -30.36
CA THR A 120 -16.97 -5.97 -31.50
C THR A 120 -15.84 -6.34 -32.46
N THR A 121 -15.33 -7.57 -32.35
CA THR A 121 -15.12 -8.42 -33.54
C THR A 121 -15.15 -9.91 -33.15
N THR A 122 -15.68 -10.68 -34.08
CA THR A 122 -16.27 -12.02 -33.99
C THR A 122 -15.24 -13.15 -33.85
N ALA A 123 -15.41 -14.03 -32.87
CA ALA A 123 -15.11 -15.47 -33.00
C ALA A 123 -15.74 -16.26 -31.84
N THR A 124 -16.63 -17.16 -32.20
CA THR A 124 -17.37 -18.12 -31.39
C THR A 124 -16.50 -18.88 -30.39
N THR A 125 -16.72 -18.68 -29.09
CA THR A 125 -16.68 -19.78 -28.12
C THR A 125 -17.72 -19.52 -27.04
N LYS A 126 -18.66 -20.44 -26.97
CA LYS A 126 -19.75 -20.56 -26.01
C LYS A 126 -19.19 -20.54 -24.59
N ILE A 127 -19.31 -19.41 -23.89
CA ILE A 127 -19.15 -19.37 -22.43
C ILE A 127 -20.47 -18.87 -21.88
N GLU A 128 -21.22 -19.84 -21.36
CA GLU A 128 -22.45 -19.65 -20.62
C GLU A 128 -22.24 -18.59 -19.54
N SER A 129 -23.16 -17.63 -19.53
CA SER A 129 -23.49 -16.81 -18.39
C SER A 129 -23.87 -17.73 -17.22
N GLN A 130 -22.88 -18.07 -16.40
CA GLN A 130 -23.11 -18.66 -15.09
C GLN A 130 -23.07 -17.55 -14.05
N GLU A 131 -24.27 -17.27 -13.54
CA GLU A 131 -24.50 -16.66 -12.25
C GLU A 131 -23.49 -17.22 -11.23
N LEU A 132 -22.63 -16.37 -10.70
CA LEU A 132 -21.68 -16.75 -9.64
C LEU A 132 -22.45 -16.83 -8.33
N SER A 133 -23.17 -17.95 -8.23
CA SER A 133 -23.85 -18.48 -7.05
C SER A 133 -22.87 -18.64 -5.89
N GLY A 134 -23.39 -18.46 -4.67
CA GLY A 134 -22.69 -18.22 -3.41
C GLY A 134 -21.86 -19.37 -2.84
N ASP A 135 -21.27 -20.23 -3.67
CA ASP A 135 -20.53 -21.44 -3.27
C ASP A 135 -19.08 -21.53 -3.79
N ILE A 136 -18.54 -20.48 -4.42
CA ILE A 136 -17.14 -20.49 -4.95
C ILE A 136 -16.07 -20.22 -3.88
N PHE A 137 -16.46 -19.87 -2.65
CA PHE A 137 -15.54 -19.53 -1.56
C PHE A 137 -15.26 -20.70 -0.60
N LYS A 138 -15.06 -21.90 -1.13
CA LYS A 138 -14.41 -22.97 -0.35
C LYS A 138 -12.92 -22.61 -0.27
N TYR A 139 -12.48 -22.01 0.85
CA TYR A 139 -11.15 -21.41 1.12
C TYR A 139 -9.91 -22.32 0.91
N GLN A 140 -9.71 -22.84 -0.30
CA GLN A 140 -8.44 -23.45 -0.71
C GLN A 140 -7.40 -22.38 -1.11
N GLU A 141 -7.83 -21.12 -1.29
CA GLU A 141 -6.98 -19.97 -1.58
C GLU A 141 -7.05 -18.95 -0.43
N GLY A 142 -5.93 -18.72 0.27
CA GLY A 142 -5.89 -17.79 1.40
C GLY A 142 -6.09 -16.32 1.01
N LEU A 143 -6.53 -15.47 1.95
CA LEU A 143 -6.86 -14.05 1.71
C LEU A 143 -5.81 -13.29 0.87
N LEU A 144 -4.53 -13.48 1.16
CA LEU A 144 -3.47 -12.79 0.43
C LEU A 144 -3.53 -13.11 -1.07
N LYS A 145 -3.76 -14.39 -1.43
CA LYS A 145 -3.91 -14.82 -2.82
C LYS A 145 -5.16 -14.22 -3.46
N LEU A 146 -6.28 -14.13 -2.74
CA LEU A 146 -7.52 -13.49 -3.20
C LEU A 146 -7.29 -12.02 -3.58
N TYR A 147 -6.43 -11.31 -2.84
CA TYR A 147 -6.04 -9.92 -3.13
C TYR A 147 -4.89 -9.82 -4.15
N GLY A 148 -4.48 -10.94 -4.77
CA GLY A 148 -3.45 -10.99 -5.79
C GLY A 148 -2.01 -10.93 -5.25
N TYR A 149 -1.80 -11.03 -3.94
CA TYR A 149 -0.45 -11.02 -3.38
C TYR A 149 0.35 -12.23 -3.84
N LYS A 150 1.51 -11.97 -4.46
CA LYS A 150 2.37 -13.00 -5.04
C LYS A 150 3.85 -12.61 -4.93
N VAL A 151 4.68 -13.58 -4.56
CA VAL A 151 6.15 -13.48 -4.44
C VAL A 151 6.84 -14.54 -5.31
N GLY A 152 8.17 -14.52 -5.35
CA GLY A 152 9.00 -15.48 -6.07
C GLY A 152 9.33 -15.03 -7.49
N VAL A 153 9.83 -15.95 -8.31
CA VAL A 153 10.33 -15.67 -9.67
C VAL A 153 9.30 -14.94 -10.53
N ASN A 154 8.04 -15.37 -10.47
CA ASN A 154 6.91 -14.77 -11.18
C ASN A 154 6.03 -13.91 -10.26
N GLY A 155 6.62 -13.34 -9.20
CA GLY A 155 5.96 -12.52 -8.20
C GLY A 155 5.75 -11.06 -8.61
N LEU A 156 4.93 -10.35 -7.85
CA LEU A 156 4.72 -8.92 -8.04
C LEU A 156 5.94 -8.11 -7.56
N PRO A 157 6.20 -6.92 -8.13
CA PRO A 157 7.20 -6.00 -7.61
C PRO A 157 6.85 -5.52 -6.20
N GLU A 158 7.88 -5.11 -5.44
CA GLU A 158 7.80 -4.77 -4.02
C GLU A 158 6.70 -3.73 -3.71
N ASN A 159 6.61 -2.68 -4.51
CA ASN A 159 5.61 -1.63 -4.33
C ASN A 159 4.17 -2.17 -4.41
N GLN A 160 3.87 -3.02 -5.39
CA GLN A 160 2.56 -3.62 -5.57
C GLN A 160 2.22 -4.60 -4.45
N ARG A 161 3.20 -5.42 -4.03
CA ARG A 161 3.03 -6.31 -2.87
C ARG A 161 2.67 -5.52 -1.62
N ARG A 162 3.42 -4.47 -1.30
CA ARG A 162 3.17 -3.62 -0.12
C ARG A 162 1.85 -2.84 -0.22
N GLN A 163 1.44 -2.42 -1.41
CA GLN A 163 0.11 -1.83 -1.63
C GLN A 163 -1.01 -2.81 -1.27
N ILE A 164 -0.89 -4.08 -1.68
CA ILE A 164 -1.86 -5.12 -1.32
C ILE A 164 -1.88 -5.35 0.20
N LEU A 165 -0.70 -5.41 0.84
CA LEU A 165 -0.61 -5.56 2.29
C LEU A 165 -1.25 -4.38 3.04
N ASN A 166 -1.00 -3.15 2.56
CA ASN A 166 -1.66 -1.94 3.07
C ASN A 166 -3.19 -2.03 2.88
N GLN A 167 -3.64 -2.53 1.73
CA GLN A 167 -5.06 -2.68 1.44
C GLN A 167 -5.74 -3.62 2.43
N ILE A 168 -5.14 -4.79 2.66
CA ILE A 168 -5.64 -5.80 3.61
C ILE A 168 -5.65 -5.30 5.06
N PHE A 169 -4.64 -4.49 5.44
CA PHE A 169 -4.53 -3.98 6.80
C PHE A 169 -5.47 -2.79 7.06
N LEU A 170 -5.52 -1.81 6.16
CA LEU A 170 -6.16 -0.51 6.40
C LEU A 170 -7.63 -0.44 5.99
N TYR A 171 -8.10 -1.33 5.11
CA TYR A 171 -9.45 -1.24 4.54
C TYR A 171 -10.32 -2.46 4.86
N PRO A 172 -11.66 -2.31 4.85
CA PRO A 172 -12.58 -3.43 4.99
C PRO A 172 -12.39 -4.47 3.87
N LEU A 173 -12.45 -5.75 4.23
CA LEU A 173 -12.33 -6.85 3.27
C LEU A 173 -13.65 -7.09 2.52
N ARG A 174 -14.02 -6.19 1.62
CA ARG A 174 -15.33 -6.22 0.93
C ARG A 174 -15.54 -7.39 -0.02
N SER A 175 -14.48 -8.11 -0.39
CA SER A 175 -14.54 -9.24 -1.32
C SER A 175 -14.87 -10.59 -0.66
N ILE A 176 -15.26 -10.60 0.62
CA ILE A 176 -15.56 -11.83 1.36
C ILE A 176 -16.88 -11.68 2.10
N ASP A 177 -17.83 -12.56 1.80
CA ASP A 177 -19.17 -12.54 2.39
C ASP A 177 -19.30 -13.41 3.66
N ASN A 178 -18.23 -14.11 4.06
CA ASN A 178 -18.23 -14.93 5.27
C ASN A 178 -17.83 -14.14 6.51
N VAL A 179 -18.82 -13.81 7.33
CA VAL A 179 -18.64 -13.07 8.59
C VAL A 179 -17.70 -13.79 9.56
N SER A 180 -17.78 -15.13 9.67
CA SER A 180 -16.93 -15.90 10.58
C SER A 180 -15.45 -15.82 10.20
N TYR A 181 -15.15 -15.98 8.91
CA TYR A 181 -13.80 -15.82 8.38
C TYR A 181 -13.28 -14.39 8.55
N LEU A 182 -14.11 -13.38 8.28
CA LEU A 182 -13.74 -11.97 8.51
C LEU A 182 -13.43 -11.67 9.98
N ASN A 183 -14.15 -12.29 10.91
CA ASN A 183 -13.93 -12.12 12.33
C ASN A 183 -12.54 -12.61 12.76
N GLU A 184 -11.98 -13.64 12.13
CA GLU A 184 -10.59 -14.07 12.39
C GLU A 184 -9.58 -12.99 12.06
N TRP A 185 -9.83 -12.20 11.01
CA TRP A 185 -8.96 -11.13 10.58
C TRP A 185 -9.14 -9.83 11.37
N GLY A 186 -10.23 -9.65 12.12
CA GLY A 186 -10.46 -8.46 12.95
C GLY A 186 -10.76 -7.19 12.16
N GLN A 187 -10.98 -6.04 12.81
CA GLN A 187 -11.32 -4.81 12.08
C GLN A 187 -10.09 -4.18 11.41
N PRO A 188 -10.26 -3.34 10.37
CA PRO A 188 -9.15 -2.63 9.73
C PRO A 188 -8.33 -1.82 10.73
N GLY A 189 -7.00 -1.81 10.56
CA GLY A 189 -6.08 -1.04 11.38
C GLY A 189 -5.85 -1.57 12.81
N THR A 190 -6.41 -2.75 13.16
CA THR A 190 -6.31 -3.28 14.53
C THR A 190 -5.11 -4.21 14.74
N ALA A 191 -4.71 -4.41 16.00
CA ALA A 191 -3.68 -5.38 16.39
C ALA A 191 -3.99 -6.79 15.87
N LYS A 192 -5.25 -7.23 16.00
CA LYS A 192 -5.71 -8.55 15.51
C LYS A 192 -5.47 -8.71 14.01
N ARG A 193 -5.77 -7.67 13.24
CA ARG A 193 -5.58 -7.61 11.79
C ARG A 193 -4.11 -7.69 11.39
N LEU A 194 -3.27 -6.89 12.04
CA LEU A 194 -1.83 -6.92 11.78
C LEU A 194 -1.22 -8.27 12.15
N LYS A 195 -1.61 -8.81 13.31
CA LYS A 195 -1.13 -10.11 13.79
C LYS A 195 -1.47 -11.24 12.82
N LYS A 196 -2.74 -11.37 12.41
CA LYS A 196 -3.17 -12.42 11.46
C LYS A 196 -2.45 -12.30 10.11
N LEU A 197 -2.25 -11.08 9.63
CA LEU A 197 -1.52 -10.81 8.39
C LEU A 197 -0.04 -11.22 8.51
N ALA A 198 0.64 -10.79 9.58
CA ALA A 198 2.04 -11.11 9.82
C ALA A 198 2.25 -12.62 10.04
N GLU A 199 1.37 -13.28 10.80
CA GLU A 199 1.43 -14.73 11.04
C GLU A 199 1.28 -15.52 9.74
N SER A 200 0.41 -15.07 8.85
CA SER A 200 0.20 -15.70 7.53
C SER A 200 1.48 -15.68 6.70
N ILE A 201 2.14 -14.52 6.58
CA ILE A 201 3.39 -14.36 5.83
C ILE A 201 4.53 -15.16 6.48
N ALA A 202 4.62 -15.12 7.82
CA ALA A 202 5.63 -15.87 8.54
C ALA A 202 5.45 -17.38 8.37
N ALA A 203 4.22 -17.88 8.31
CA ALA A 203 3.92 -19.28 8.03
C ALA A 203 4.38 -19.68 6.62
N PHE A 204 4.10 -18.86 5.59
CA PHE A 204 4.60 -19.11 4.23
C PHE A 204 6.12 -19.20 4.19
N THR A 205 6.79 -18.28 4.89
CA THR A 205 8.25 -18.23 4.97
C THR A 205 8.82 -19.49 5.64
N ARG A 206 8.27 -19.91 6.78
CA ARG A 206 8.73 -21.13 7.48
C ARG A 206 8.50 -22.37 6.64
N ASN A 207 7.34 -22.49 5.99
CA ASN A 207 7.03 -23.63 5.14
C ASN A 207 8.02 -23.72 3.98
N ALA A 208 8.28 -22.62 3.29
CA ALA A 208 9.26 -22.58 2.21
C ALA A 208 10.67 -22.93 2.65
N LYS A 209 11.13 -22.42 3.80
CA LYS A 209 12.46 -22.77 4.35
C LYS A 209 12.58 -24.26 4.67
N ARG A 210 11.49 -24.94 5.05
CA ARG A 210 11.48 -26.40 5.32
C ARG A 210 11.65 -27.24 4.06
N HIS A 211 11.25 -26.74 2.90
CA HIS A 211 11.36 -27.50 1.64
C HIS A 211 12.80 -27.65 1.14
N ASN A 212 13.78 -26.94 1.72
CA ASN A 212 15.22 -27.05 1.44
C ASN A 212 15.60 -27.08 -0.06
N THR A 213 14.81 -26.40 -0.89
CA THR A 213 15.09 -26.20 -2.32
C THR A 213 15.39 -24.73 -2.58
N GLY A 214 16.43 -24.45 -3.37
CA GLY A 214 16.79 -23.07 -3.75
C GLY A 214 15.70 -22.32 -4.52
N ALA A 215 14.69 -23.04 -5.03
CA ALA A 215 13.55 -22.49 -5.76
C ALA A 215 12.75 -21.43 -4.97
N TYR A 216 12.78 -21.50 -3.62
CA TYR A 216 12.05 -20.55 -2.78
C TYR A 216 12.90 -19.37 -2.28
N ASN A 217 14.19 -19.29 -2.60
CA ASN A 217 15.09 -18.26 -2.04
C ASN A 217 14.56 -16.84 -2.26
N LYS A 218 14.12 -16.51 -3.49
CA LYS A 218 13.52 -15.20 -3.80
C LYS A 218 12.23 -14.96 -3.02
N ALA A 219 11.35 -15.95 -2.94
CA ALA A 219 10.09 -15.83 -2.22
C ALA A 219 10.31 -15.61 -0.71
N ILE A 220 11.28 -16.34 -0.12
CA ILE A 220 11.69 -16.19 1.28
C ILE A 220 12.18 -14.77 1.55
N GLN A 221 13.10 -14.25 0.73
CA GLN A 221 13.60 -12.88 0.88
C GLN A 221 12.48 -11.85 0.77
N GLU A 222 11.57 -12.02 -0.18
CA GLU A 222 10.45 -11.09 -0.38
C GLU A 222 9.45 -11.13 0.78
N TRP A 223 9.10 -12.30 1.30
CA TRP A 223 8.25 -12.41 2.49
C TRP A 223 8.90 -11.79 3.73
N GLU A 224 10.19 -11.98 3.93
CA GLU A 224 10.92 -11.39 5.06
C GLU A 224 11.00 -9.87 4.95
N ALA A 225 11.25 -9.35 3.76
CA ALA A 225 11.22 -7.91 3.49
C ALA A 225 9.83 -7.31 3.73
N ASP A 226 8.77 -8.02 3.32
CA ASP A 226 7.39 -7.60 3.51
C ASP A 226 6.98 -7.65 5.00
N LEU A 227 7.46 -8.64 5.77
CA LEU A 227 7.30 -8.66 7.23
C LEU A 227 8.03 -7.50 7.90
N ALA A 228 9.27 -7.22 7.53
CA ALA A 228 10.03 -6.09 8.05
C ALA A 228 9.32 -4.77 7.76
N TYR A 229 8.75 -4.63 6.55
CA TYR A 229 7.93 -3.50 6.16
C TYR A 229 6.70 -3.35 7.07
N LEU A 230 5.90 -4.41 7.28
CA LEU A 230 4.73 -4.38 8.15
C LEU A 230 5.10 -4.01 9.59
N LYS A 231 6.21 -4.57 10.10
CA LYS A 231 6.70 -4.30 11.44
C LYS A 231 7.04 -2.82 11.61
N ARG A 232 7.88 -2.28 10.73
CA ARG A 232 8.30 -0.88 10.76
C ARG A 232 7.14 0.09 10.58
N THR A 233 6.18 -0.25 9.71
CA THR A 233 5.12 0.69 9.30
C THR A 233 3.95 0.74 10.28
N TYR A 234 3.57 -0.41 10.86
CA TYR A 234 2.32 -0.52 11.63
C TYR A 234 2.51 -1.07 13.04
N TYR A 235 3.57 -1.82 13.32
CA TYR A 235 3.74 -2.50 14.60
C TYR A 235 4.52 -1.66 15.61
N ASN A 236 5.71 -1.21 15.22
CA ASN A 236 6.62 -0.50 16.11
C ASN A 236 5.91 0.66 16.80
N GLU A 237 6.02 0.70 18.14
CA GLU A 237 5.45 1.76 19.00
C GLU A 237 3.91 1.86 19.02
N ARG A 238 3.19 0.92 18.38
CA ARG A 238 1.72 0.95 18.26
C ARG A 238 1.02 -0.27 18.85
N PHE A 239 1.66 -1.43 18.81
CA PHE A 239 1.10 -2.70 19.28
C PHE A 239 2.13 -3.49 20.08
N ASP A 240 1.64 -4.41 20.93
CA ASP A 240 2.41 -5.10 21.96
C ASP A 240 2.39 -6.64 21.83
N PHE A 241 1.74 -7.19 20.80
CA PHE A 241 1.72 -8.64 20.57
C PHE A 241 3.08 -9.15 20.10
N HIS A 242 3.45 -10.40 20.41
CA HIS A 242 4.70 -10.99 19.94
C HIS A 242 4.80 -11.02 18.41
N TRP A 243 5.81 -10.34 17.85
CA TRP A 243 6.03 -10.33 16.41
C TRP A 243 6.45 -11.73 15.91
N PRO A 244 5.82 -12.29 14.86
CA PRO A 244 6.08 -13.65 14.44
C PRO A 244 7.49 -13.81 13.86
N GLN A 245 8.12 -14.94 14.17
CA GLN A 245 9.43 -15.30 13.66
C GLN A 245 9.34 -16.16 12.40
N THR A 246 10.33 -16.03 11.52
CA THR A 246 10.49 -16.83 10.29
C THR A 246 11.55 -17.93 10.43
N GLY A 247 12.15 -18.09 11.60
CA GLY A 247 13.09 -19.17 11.89
C GLY A 247 12.38 -20.53 11.90
N ILE A 248 13.11 -21.59 11.52
CA ILE A 248 12.67 -22.96 11.77
C ILE A 248 13.19 -23.32 13.15
N SER A 249 12.29 -23.55 14.12
CA SER A 249 12.70 -24.18 15.38
C SER A 249 13.24 -25.57 15.06
N ARG A 250 14.53 -25.79 15.32
CA ARG A 250 15.07 -27.16 15.39
C ARG A 250 14.52 -27.77 16.68
N LEU A 251 13.73 -28.82 16.53
CA LEU A 251 13.40 -29.73 17.63
C LEU A 251 14.65 -30.56 17.95
#